data_AF-A0A969E3X4-F1
#
_entry.id   AF-A0A969E3X4-F1
#
_cell.length_a   1.000
_cell.length_b   1.000
_cell.length_c   1.000
_cell.angle_alpha   90.00
_cell.angle_beta   90.00
_cell.angle_gamma   90.00
#
_symmetry.space_group_name_H-M   'P 1'
#
loop_
_entity.id
_entity.type
_entity.pdbx_description
1 polymer ?
#
loop_
_entity_poly.entity_id
_entity_poly.type
_entity_poly.pdbx_seq_one_letter_code
_entity_poly.pdbx_strand_id
1 'polypeptide(L)' 'MPTRPVDVKDTTGAGDAFWSGYLTARLDGHGIKKAALAGRKMAETKLGIFGQLPQVIDKELIYSDL' A
#
# COMPACT_ATOMS: atom_id res chain seq x y z
N MET A 1 -12.98 -4.72 0.73
CA MET A 1 -12.23 -5.33 1.86
C MET A 1 -12.29 -4.38 3.04
N PRO A 2 -12.38 -4.89 4.27
CA PRO A 2 -12.37 -4.05 5.47
C PRO A 2 -10.99 -3.42 5.68
N THR A 3 -10.96 -2.24 6.29
CA THR A 3 -9.74 -1.58 6.75
C THR A 3 -9.18 -2.29 7.99
N ARG A 4 -7.88 -2.13 8.26
CA ARG A 4 -7.27 -2.56 9.53
C ARG A 4 -6.92 -1.32 10.36
N PRO A 5 -7.04 -1.39 11.70
CA PRO A 5 -6.55 -0.32 12.56
C PRO A 5 -5.03 -0.20 12.43
N VAL A 6 -4.54 1.01 12.23
CA VAL A 6 -3.11 1.36 12.14
C VAL A 6 -2.87 2.52 13.09
N ASP A 7 -1.71 2.56 13.73
CA ASP A 7 -1.26 3.75 14.47
C ASP A 7 -0.91 4.84 13.46
N VAL A 8 -1.83 5.77 13.25
CA VAL A 8 -1.75 6.79 12.20
C VAL A 8 -0.87 7.95 12.67
N LYS A 9 0.23 8.17 11.96
CA LYS A 9 1.16 9.28 12.19
C LYS A 9 0.96 10.43 11.22
N ASP A 10 0.69 10.13 9.94
CA ASP A 10 0.49 11.12 8.88
C ASP A 10 -0.42 10.55 7.78
N THR A 11 -1.48 11.27 7.44
CA THR A 11 -2.46 10.87 6.42
C THR A 11 -2.13 11.37 5.01
N THR A 12 -1.17 12.28 4.88
CA THR A 12 -0.82 12.92 3.61
C THR A 12 -0.28 11.88 2.63
N GLY A 13 -0.83 11.81 1.41
CA GLY A 13 -0.35 10.88 0.38
C GLY A 13 -0.73 9.40 0.60
N ALA A 14 -1.61 9.08 1.56
CA ALA A 14 -2.10 7.71 1.76
C ALA A 14 -2.88 7.18 0.54
N GLY A 15 -3.58 8.05 -0.20
CA GLY A 15 -4.27 7.70 -1.44
C GLY A 15 -3.30 7.38 -2.59
N ASP A 16 -2.24 8.17 -2.74
CA ASP A 16 -1.19 7.92 -3.75
C ASP A 16 -0.42 6.64 -3.42
N ALA A 17 -0.15 6.40 -2.14
CA ALA A 17 0.41 5.15 -1.65
C ALA A 17 -0.50 3.96 -2.03
N PHE A 18 -1.82 4.06 -1.80
CA PHE A 18 -2.76 3.02 -2.24
C PHE A 18 -2.65 2.73 -3.74
N TRP A 19 -2.68 3.77 -4.58
CA TRP A 19 -2.62 3.61 -6.02
C TRP A 19 -1.29 3.03 -6.51
N SER A 20 -0.17 3.41 -5.90
CA SER A 20 1.13 2.83 -6.23
C SER A 20 1.17 1.32 -5.98
N GLY A 21 0.70 0.84 -4.82
CA GLY A 21 0.63 -0.60 -4.53
C GLY A 21 -0.38 -1.34 -5.41
N TYR A 22 -1.54 -0.72 -5.69
CA TYR A 22 -2.56 -1.30 -6.57
C TYR A 22 -2.03 -1.46 -8.00
N LEU A 23 -1.46 -0.41 -8.59
CA LEU A 23 -0.96 -0.43 -9.96
C LEU A 23 0.22 -1.39 -10.10
N THR A 24 1.13 -1.45 -9.11
CA THR A 24 2.23 -2.43 -9.09
C THR A 24 1.70 -3.85 -9.20
N ALA A 25 0.71 -4.22 -8.37
CA ALA A 25 0.08 -5.53 -8.43
C ALA A 25 -0.65 -5.81 -9.76
N ARG A 26 -1.27 -4.78 -10.36
CA ARG A 26 -1.92 -4.92 -11.68
C ARG A 26 -0.89 -5.16 -12.79
N LEU A 27 0.25 -4.46 -12.74
CA LEU A 27 1.35 -4.63 -13.70
C LEU A 27 2.01 -6.01 -13.56
N ASP A 28 2.08 -6.56 -12.34
CA ASP A 28 2.53 -7.94 -12.07
C ASP A 28 1.46 -9.01 -12.40
N GLY A 29 0.34 -8.62 -13.02
CA GLY A 29 -0.69 -9.55 -13.51
C GLY A 29 -1.70 -10.02 -12.46
N HIS A 30 -1.71 -9.45 -11.25
CA HIS A 30 -2.69 -9.81 -10.24
C HIS A 30 -4.10 -9.30 -10.56
N GLY A 31 -5.10 -10.11 -10.21
CA GLY A 31 -6.52 -9.74 -10.29
C GLY A 31 -6.89 -8.62 -9.31
N ILE A 32 -8.06 -8.00 -9.52
CA ILE A 32 -8.53 -6.80 -8.80
C ILE A 32 -8.48 -6.97 -7.28
N LYS A 33 -8.87 -8.13 -6.75
CA LYS A 33 -8.89 -8.40 -5.30
C LYS A 33 -7.49 -8.38 -4.69
N LYS A 34 -6.51 -9.00 -5.36
CA LYS A 34 -5.11 -9.01 -4.93
C LYS A 34 -4.48 -7.62 -5.09
N ALA A 35 -4.79 -6.91 -6.17
CA ALA A 35 -4.34 -5.53 -6.32
C ALA A 35 -4.88 -4.60 -5.22
N ALA A 36 -6.14 -4.76 -4.81
CA ALA A 36 -6.72 -3.99 -3.70
C ALA A 36 -6.05 -4.31 -2.35
N LEU A 37 -5.62 -5.56 -2.12
CA LEU A 37 -4.84 -5.94 -0.94
C LEU A 37 -3.48 -5.26 -0.90
N ALA A 38 -2.77 -5.29 -2.03
CA ALA A 38 -1.46 -4.66 -2.17
C ALA A 38 -1.54 -3.13 -1.97
N GLY A 39 -2.54 -2.47 -2.56
CA GLY A 39 -2.79 -1.05 -2.33
C GLY A 39 -3.08 -0.73 -0.87
N ARG A 40 -3.92 -1.52 -0.19
CA ARG A 40 -4.21 -1.32 1.24
C ARG A 40 -2.93 -1.43 2.09
N LYS A 41 -2.09 -2.45 1.85
CA LYS A 41 -0.83 -2.64 2.57
C LYS A 41 0.14 -1.47 2.36
N MET A 42 0.19 -0.92 1.15
CA MET A 42 1.00 0.26 0.83
C MET A 42 0.51 1.52 1.57
N ALA A 43 -0.80 1.73 1.62
CA ALA A 43 -1.41 2.83 2.37
C ALA A 43 -1.18 2.69 3.89
N GLU A 44 -1.34 1.49 4.44
CA GLU A 44 -1.04 1.19 5.85
C GLU A 44 0.43 1.51 6.20
N THR A 45 1.36 1.15 5.30
CA THR A 45 2.78 1.47 5.45
C THR A 45 3.01 2.99 5.47
N LYS A 46 2.35 3.75 4.58
CA LYS A 46 2.47 5.21 4.54
C LYS A 46 1.92 5.89 5.80
N LEU A 47 0.82 5.38 6.34
CA LEU A 47 0.17 5.93 7.54
C LEU A 47 1.05 5.79 8.79
N GLY A 48 1.89 4.76 8.85
CA GLY A 48 2.81 4.51 9.97
C GLY A 48 4.15 5.28 9.92
N ILE A 49 4.40 6.03 8.85
CA ILE A 49 5.65 6.76 8.60
C ILE A 49 5.37 8.27 8.54
N PHE A 50 6.13 9.06 9.31
CA PHE A 50 6.14 10.53 9.16
C PHE A 50 6.89 10.93 7.90
N GLY A 51 6.28 11.79 7.07
CA GLY A 51 6.93 12.31 5.86
C GLY A 51 6.85 11.36 4.66
N GLN A 52 7.70 11.56 3.66
CA GLN A 52 7.59 10.85 2.37
C GLN A 52 7.95 9.37 2.52
N LEU A 53 7.28 8.50 1.74
CA LEU A 53 7.73 7.12 1.59
C LEU A 53 9.16 7.09 1.01
N PRO A 54 9.97 6.09 1.35
CA PRO A 54 11.24 5.85 0.67
C PRO A 54 11.04 5.81 -0.85
N GLN A 55 12.03 6.31 -1.60
CA GLN A 55 11.96 6.39 -3.06
C GLN A 55 11.89 5.01 -3.73
N VAL A 56 12.38 3.97 -3.04
CA VAL A 56 12.30 2.56 -3.44
C VAL A 56 11.75 1.77 -2.26
N ILE A 57 10.68 1.01 -2.51
CA ILE A 57 10.11 0.06 -1.55
C ILE A 57 10.18 -1.33 -2.16
N ASP A 58 10.53 -2.30 -1.33
CA ASP A 58 10.49 -3.71 -1.72
C ASP A 58 9.05 -4.13 -2.03
N LYS A 59 8.82 -4.62 -3.25
CA LYS A 59 7.51 -5.10 -3.69
C LYS A 59 7.00 -6.28 -2.85
N GLU A 60 7.89 -7.05 -2.23
CA GLU A 60 7.48 -8.14 -1.32
C GLU A 60 6.69 -7.61 -0.11
N LEU A 61 6.91 -6.35 0.28
CA LEU A 61 6.17 -5.71 1.37
C LEU A 61 4.66 -5.65 1.09
N ILE A 62 4.27 -5.27 -0.13
CA ILE A 62 2.87 -5.14 -0.54
C ILE A 62 2.23 -6.49 -0.87
N TYR A 63 3.04 -7.54 -1.01
CA TYR A 63 2.57 -8.91 -1.29
C TYR A 63 2.50 -9.81 -0.07
N SER A 64 3.07 -9.40 1.07
CA SER A 64 3.02 -10.14 2.34
C SER A 64 1.63 -10.54 2.83
N ASP A 65 0.57 -9.89 2.32
CA ASP A 65 -0.83 -10.14 2.70
C ASP A 65 -1.70 -10.76 1.58
N LEU A 66 -1.10 -11.19 0.46
CA LEU A 66 -1.80 -11.71 -0.72
C LEU A 66 -2.29 -13.16 -0.63
#